data_AF-A0A7F5RJU7-F1
#
_entry.id   AF-A0A7F5RJU7-F1
#
_cell.length_a   1.000
_cell.length_b   1.000
_cell.length_c   1.000
_cell.angle_alpha   90.00
_cell.angle_beta   90.00
_cell.angle_gamma   90.00
#
_symmetry.space_group_name_H-M   'P 1'
#
loop_
_entity.id
_entity.type
_entity.pdbx_description
1 polymer ?
#
loop_
_entity_poly.entity_id
_entity_poly.type
_entity_poly.pdbx_seq_one_letter_code
_entity_poly.pdbx_strand_id
1 'polypeptide(L)'
;MTLPKLSEGALSIIMKGGTFENPIMQILGSKKIASGSSDKERYRLLLSDGKYLISFAMLSTHINELIVAGELKCNSIIKIKKHITSVINNSGRGDKRVLVILDLELLVPGDTCSKIGSPVQLPDDEISCSSSEQNSTTSNGTKAHPQEERSTVSHNQSSNLNSSLNTSLQDSVIHPISSLSPYQNK
;
A
#
# COMPACT_ATOMS: atom_id res chain seq x y z
N MET A 1 -28.73 21.37 11.33
CA MET A 1 -27.29 21.30 11.62
C MET A 1 -26.54 21.24 10.30
N THR A 2 -25.48 22.01 10.12
CA THR A 2 -24.62 21.94 8.94
C THR A 2 -23.65 20.77 9.11
N LEU A 3 -23.55 19.89 8.12
CA LEU A 3 -22.60 18.77 8.15
C LEU A 3 -21.15 19.30 8.02
N PRO A 4 -20.17 18.70 8.71
CA PRO A 4 -18.76 19.01 8.52
C PRO A 4 -18.34 18.80 7.06
N LYS A 5 -17.48 19.68 6.55
CA LYS A 5 -16.89 19.53 5.21
C LYS A 5 -15.84 18.40 5.23
N LEU A 6 -15.93 17.47 4.29
CA LEU A 6 -14.94 16.41 4.13
C LEU A 6 -13.61 16.96 3.56
N SER A 7 -12.50 16.31 3.92
CA SER A 7 -11.15 16.69 3.48
C SER A 7 -10.84 16.16 2.08
N GLU A 8 -11.51 16.70 1.07
CA GLU A 8 -11.38 16.26 -0.33
C GLU A 8 -9.92 16.20 -0.81
N GLY A 9 -9.50 15.05 -1.33
CA GLY A 9 -8.15 14.81 -1.84
C GLY A 9 -7.13 14.32 -0.79
N ALA A 10 -7.50 14.31 0.50
CA ALA A 10 -6.63 13.81 1.56
C ALA A 10 -6.22 12.34 1.34
N LEU A 11 -7.10 11.49 0.79
CA LEU A 11 -6.76 10.10 0.50
C LEU A 11 -5.64 9.99 -0.53
N SER A 12 -5.64 10.79 -1.59
CA SER A 12 -4.56 10.75 -2.59
C SER A 12 -3.22 11.15 -1.97
N ILE A 13 -3.19 12.20 -1.14
CA ILE A 13 -1.97 12.66 -0.45
C ILE A 13 -1.43 11.58 0.48
N ILE A 14 -2.29 11.02 1.34
CA ILE A 14 -1.91 10.00 2.33
C ILE A 14 -1.43 8.73 1.63
N MET A 15 -2.12 8.28 0.58
CA MET A 15 -1.80 7.02 -0.11
C MET A 15 -0.54 7.11 -0.98
N LYS A 16 -0.14 8.33 -1.37
CA LYS A 16 1.19 8.62 -1.95
C LYS A 16 2.32 8.67 -0.92
N GLY A 17 2.04 8.49 0.37
CA GLY A 17 3.02 8.55 1.45
C GLY A 17 3.21 9.95 2.04
N GLY A 18 2.40 10.93 1.62
CA GLY A 18 2.34 12.23 2.27
C GLY A 18 1.62 12.18 3.62
N THR A 19 1.68 13.27 4.36
CA THR A 19 0.95 13.46 5.62
C THR A 19 -0.21 14.43 5.40
N PHE A 20 -1.34 14.16 6.06
CA PHE A 20 -2.47 15.09 6.10
C PHE A 20 -2.98 15.16 7.53
N GLU A 21 -2.94 16.34 8.14
CA GLU A 21 -3.32 16.49 9.54
C GLU A 21 -4.84 16.48 9.70
N ASN A 22 -5.34 15.71 10.67
CA ASN A 22 -6.73 15.76 11.11
C ASN A 22 -7.79 15.62 9.98
N PRO A 23 -7.66 14.69 9.00
CA PRO A 23 -8.61 14.63 7.90
C PRO A 23 -10.01 14.24 8.38
N ILE A 24 -11.01 14.92 7.83
CA ILE A 24 -12.42 14.61 8.03
C ILE A 24 -12.89 13.72 6.88
N MET A 25 -13.34 12.52 7.23
CA MET A 25 -13.72 11.49 6.26
C MET A 25 -15.03 10.83 6.65
N GLN A 26 -15.70 10.22 5.68
CA GLN A 26 -16.93 9.46 5.88
C GLN A 26 -16.66 7.96 5.79
N ILE A 27 -17.13 7.20 6.78
CA ILE A 27 -17.16 5.74 6.72
C ILE A 27 -18.37 5.32 5.91
N LEU A 28 -18.17 4.61 4.80
CA LEU A 28 -19.24 4.09 3.94
C LEU A 28 -19.53 2.60 4.18
N GLY A 29 -18.75 1.95 5.04
CA GLY A 29 -18.96 0.55 5.40
C GLY A 29 -17.79 0.00 6.21
N SER A 30 -18.05 -1.09 6.91
CA SER A 30 -17.04 -1.82 7.68
C SER A 30 -17.21 -3.32 7.47
N LYS A 31 -16.09 -4.06 7.51
CA LYS A 31 -16.11 -5.53 7.46
C LYS A 31 -15.05 -6.08 8.41
N LYS A 32 -15.49 -6.99 9.29
CA LYS A 32 -14.59 -7.79 10.12
C LYS A 32 -13.74 -8.69 9.24
N ILE A 33 -12.44 -8.74 9.49
CA ILE A 33 -11.49 -9.62 8.82
C ILE A 33 -10.85 -10.57 9.83
N ALA A 34 -10.50 -11.77 9.37
CA ALA A 34 -9.82 -12.75 10.21
C ALA A 34 -8.43 -12.22 10.60
N SER A 35 -8.07 -12.41 11.87
CA SER A 35 -6.72 -12.22 12.35
C SER A 35 -6.08 -13.60 12.51
N GLY A 36 -4.81 -13.76 12.12
CA GLY A 36 -4.07 -15.01 12.33
C GLY A 36 -3.80 -15.33 13.80
N SER A 37 -4.17 -14.43 14.72
CA SER A 37 -4.09 -14.61 16.16
C SER A 37 -5.51 -14.53 16.74
N SER A 38 -5.88 -15.56 17.52
CA SER A 38 -7.25 -15.84 17.99
C SER A 38 -7.92 -14.69 18.76
N ASP A 39 -7.14 -13.76 19.33
CA ASP A 39 -7.66 -12.85 20.36
C ASP A 39 -7.87 -11.41 19.91
N LYS A 40 -7.57 -11.04 18.66
CA LYS A 40 -7.71 -9.65 18.19
C LYS A 40 -8.52 -9.55 16.90
N GLU A 41 -9.73 -9.02 17.02
CA GLU A 41 -10.56 -8.69 15.88
C GLU A 41 -9.93 -7.56 15.05
N ARG A 42 -10.06 -7.62 13.73
CA ARG A 42 -9.58 -6.58 12.81
C ARG A 42 -10.74 -6.12 11.95
N TYR A 43 -10.84 -4.82 11.74
CA TYR A 43 -11.87 -4.23 10.89
C TYR A 43 -11.23 -3.49 9.72
N ARG A 44 -11.73 -3.77 8.52
CA ARG A 44 -11.47 -2.96 7.33
C ARG A 44 -12.64 -2.01 7.12
N LEU A 45 -12.33 -0.80 6.67
CA LEU A 45 -13.29 0.26 6.37
C LEU A 45 -13.30 0.58 4.88
N LEU A 46 -14.50 0.85 4.38
CA LEU A 46 -14.72 1.62 3.16
C LEU A 46 -14.76 3.10 3.57
N LEU A 47 -13.77 3.88 3.17
CA LEU A 47 -13.55 5.24 3.65
C LEU A 47 -13.55 6.22 2.48
N SER A 48 -14.22 7.35 2.65
CA SER A 48 -14.37 8.41 1.64
C SER A 48 -13.90 9.76 2.17
N ASP A 49 -13.16 10.51 1.36
CA ASP A 49 -12.82 11.91 1.63
C ASP A 49 -13.74 12.91 0.89
N GLY A 50 -14.79 12.40 0.22
CA GLY A 50 -15.73 13.17 -0.60
C GLY A 50 -15.39 13.18 -2.09
N LYS A 51 -14.10 13.09 -2.45
CA LYS A 51 -13.61 13.00 -3.83
C LYS A 51 -13.24 11.57 -4.19
N TYR A 52 -12.51 10.90 -3.31
CA TYR A 52 -12.03 9.55 -3.46
C TYR A 52 -12.59 8.63 -2.38
N LEU A 53 -12.61 7.34 -2.66
CA LEU A 53 -12.82 6.29 -1.67
C LEU A 53 -11.76 5.20 -1.77
N ILE A 54 -11.45 4.59 -0.63
CA ILE A 54 -10.61 3.39 -0.51
C ILE A 54 -11.35 2.31 0.27
N SER A 55 -11.13 1.03 -0.08
CA SER A 55 -11.83 -0.11 0.49
C SER A 55 -11.03 -0.90 1.53
N PHE A 56 -9.79 -0.46 1.80
CA PHE A 56 -8.80 -1.19 2.60
C PHE A 56 -8.17 -0.34 3.73
N ALA A 57 -8.89 0.66 4.25
CA ALA A 57 -8.41 1.34 5.46
C ALA A 57 -8.58 0.39 6.67
N MET A 58 -7.56 0.29 7.51
CA MET A 58 -7.54 -0.59 8.68
C MET A 58 -7.77 0.20 9.96
N LEU A 59 -8.67 -0.30 10.81
CA LEU A 59 -8.86 0.25 12.15
C LEU A 59 -7.89 -0.41 13.14
N SER A 60 -7.25 0.39 13.99
CA SER A 60 -6.43 -0.12 15.10
C SER A 60 -7.27 -0.87 16.12
N THR A 61 -6.70 -1.92 16.71
CA THR A 61 -7.38 -2.76 17.69
C THR A 61 -7.86 -2.00 18.93
N HIS A 62 -7.18 -0.90 19.29
CA HIS A 62 -7.53 -0.10 20.47
C HIS A 62 -8.86 0.65 20.33
N ILE A 63 -9.32 0.89 19.10
CA ILE A 63 -10.55 1.64 18.82
C ILE A 63 -11.64 0.76 18.19
N ASN A 64 -11.42 -0.56 18.13
CA ASN A 64 -12.44 -1.53 17.70
C ASN A 64 -13.70 -1.46 18.56
N GLU A 65 -13.56 -1.12 19.84
CA GLU A 65 -14.68 -1.03 20.78
C GLU A 65 -15.77 -0.06 20.28
N LEU A 66 -15.40 1.01 19.57
CA LEU A 66 -16.35 1.96 18.99
C LEU A 66 -17.22 1.34 17.87
N ILE A 67 -16.67 0.36 17.12
CA ILE A 67 -17.47 -0.41 16.15
C ILE A 67 -18.36 -1.41 16.89
N VAL A 68 -17.82 -2.11 17.87
CA VAL A 68 -18.54 -3.16 18.62
C VAL A 68 -19.69 -2.57 19.44
N ALA A 69 -19.47 -1.41 20.05
CA ALA A 69 -20.49 -0.62 20.75
C ALA A 69 -21.54 -0.02 19.80
N GLY A 70 -21.33 -0.10 18.49
CA GLY A 70 -22.25 0.40 17.47
C GLY A 70 -22.22 1.92 17.30
N GLU A 71 -21.22 2.61 17.82
CA GLU A 71 -21.07 4.06 17.67
C GLU A 71 -20.56 4.43 16.27
N LEU A 72 -19.64 3.64 15.72
CA LEU A 72 -19.14 3.80 14.34
C LEU A 72 -19.97 2.97 13.36
N LYS A 73 -20.99 3.59 12.77
CA LYS A 73 -21.86 2.99 11.75
C LYS A 73 -21.52 3.43 10.34
N CYS A 74 -22.13 2.78 9.35
CA CYS A 74 -22.17 3.26 7.98
C CYS A 74 -22.66 4.71 7.91
N ASN A 75 -22.08 5.50 7.03
CA ASN A 75 -22.21 6.94 6.83
C ASN A 75 -21.62 7.84 7.92
N SER A 76 -21.09 7.32 9.02
CA SER A 76 -20.52 8.16 10.10
C SER A 76 -19.42 9.09 9.58
N ILE A 77 -19.41 10.33 10.04
CA ILE A 77 -18.36 11.31 9.73
C ILE A 77 -17.38 11.33 10.89
N ILE A 78 -16.12 11.07 10.59
CA ILE A 78 -15.04 10.98 11.56
C ILE A 78 -13.95 12.01 11.26
N LYS A 79 -13.30 12.49 12.32
CA LYS A 79 -12.02 13.19 12.25
C LYS A 79 -10.93 12.22 12.66
N ILE A 80 -9.97 11.96 11.77
CA ILE A 80 -8.86 11.05 12.08
C ILE A 80 -7.78 11.84 12.82
N LYS A 81 -7.61 11.57 14.11
CA LYS A 81 -6.62 12.27 14.97
C LYS A 81 -5.21 11.73 14.76
N LYS A 82 -5.09 10.41 14.57
CA LYS A 82 -3.80 9.75 14.38
C LYS A 82 -3.95 8.63 13.37
N HIS A 83 -3.05 8.62 12.39
CA HIS A 83 -2.95 7.55 11.41
C HIS A 83 -1.49 7.30 11.04
N ILE A 84 -1.24 6.13 10.51
CA ILE A 84 0.01 5.78 9.84
C ILE A 84 -0.32 5.12 8.51
N THR A 85 0.67 5.05 7.63
CA THR A 85 0.58 4.20 6.44
C THR A 85 1.61 3.09 6.53
N SER A 86 1.21 1.87 6.19
CA SER A 86 2.11 0.72 6.07
C SER A 86 2.15 0.27 4.62
N VAL A 87 3.31 -0.20 4.16
CA VAL A 87 3.46 -0.82 2.84
C VAL A 87 3.41 -2.33 3.02
N ILE A 88 2.49 -2.98 2.32
CA ILE A 88 2.35 -4.43 2.33
C ILE A 88 2.86 -4.97 1.00
N ASN A 89 3.87 -5.82 1.08
CA ASN A 89 4.44 -6.49 -0.08
C ASN A 89 3.54 -7.67 -0.42
N ASN A 90 2.79 -7.55 -1.52
CA ASN A 90 2.05 -8.67 -2.06
C ASN A 90 2.88 -9.32 -3.15
N SER A 91 3.47 -10.47 -2.84
CA SER A 91 4.23 -11.29 -3.79
C SER A 91 3.46 -11.43 -5.11
N GLY A 92 3.95 -10.80 -6.18
CA GLY A 92 3.35 -10.86 -7.52
C GLY A 92 2.32 -9.78 -7.87
N ARG A 93 1.94 -8.85 -6.97
CA ARG A 93 1.04 -7.72 -7.29
C ARG A 93 1.60 -6.33 -6.93
N GLY A 94 2.90 -6.27 -6.60
CA GLY A 94 3.56 -5.05 -6.17
C GLY A 94 3.22 -4.66 -4.73
N ASP A 95 3.91 -3.61 -4.27
CA ASP A 95 3.80 -3.07 -2.93
C ASP A 95 2.58 -2.15 -2.84
N LYS A 96 1.63 -2.49 -1.95
CA LYS A 96 0.42 -1.69 -1.73
C LYS A 96 0.50 -0.95 -0.40
N ARG A 97 0.27 0.36 -0.43
CA ARG A 97 0.10 1.14 0.79
C ARG A 97 -1.26 0.89 1.42
N VAL A 98 -1.30 0.82 2.75
CA VAL A 98 -2.50 0.66 3.57
C VAL A 98 -2.53 1.75 4.62
N LEU A 99 -3.65 2.48 4.69
CA LEU A 99 -3.94 3.42 5.76
C LEU A 99 -4.37 2.67 7.01
N VAL A 100 -3.69 2.92 8.14
CA VAL A 100 -4.05 2.41 9.46
C VAL A 100 -4.45 3.58 10.36
N ILE A 101 -5.70 3.59 10.79
CA ILE A 101 -6.26 4.60 11.69
C ILE A 101 -5.98 4.17 13.12
N LEU A 102 -5.23 4.99 13.85
CA LEU A 102 -4.82 4.71 15.23
C LEU A 102 -5.73 5.38 16.25
N ASP A 103 -6.25 6.56 15.91
CA ASP A 103 -7.15 7.35 16.75
C ASP A 103 -8.07 8.22 15.88
N LEU A 104 -9.31 8.40 16.33
CA LEU A 104 -10.34 9.16 15.63
C LEU A 104 -11.35 9.77 16.60
N GLU A 105 -12.16 10.69 16.10
CA GLU A 105 -13.30 11.28 16.79
C GLU A 105 -14.53 11.20 15.91
N LEU A 106 -15.65 10.74 16.46
CA LEU A 106 -16.94 10.74 15.79
C LEU A 106 -17.51 12.17 15.80
N LEU A 107 -17.68 12.77 14.62
CA LEU A 107 -18.28 14.09 14.46
C LEU A 107 -19.79 14.02 14.22
N VAL A 108 -20.22 13.06 13.40
CA VAL A 108 -21.62 12.88 13.03
C VAL A 108 -21.97 11.40 13.01
N PRO A 109 -23.00 10.97 13.77
CA PRO A 109 -23.50 9.60 13.73
C PRO A 109 -24.02 9.21 12.35
N GLY A 110 -23.75 7.98 11.92
CA GLY A 110 -24.09 7.50 10.58
C GLY A 110 -25.60 7.37 10.28
N ASP A 111 -26.44 7.29 11.30
CA ASP A 111 -27.90 7.32 11.21
C ASP A 111 -28.46 8.73 10.93
N THR A 112 -27.65 9.77 11.06
CA THR A 112 -28.06 11.16 10.84
C THR A 112 -27.64 11.73 9.48
N CYS A 113 -26.89 10.96 8.68
CA CYS A 113 -26.40 11.40 7.38
C CYS A 113 -26.38 10.27 6.34
N SER A 114 -26.51 10.65 5.06
CA SER A 114 -26.34 9.77 3.92
C SER A 114 -24.92 9.92 3.34
N LYS A 115 -24.59 9.05 2.37
CA LYS A 115 -23.34 9.18 1.60
C LYS A 115 -23.21 10.58 1.02
N ILE A 116 -22.09 11.24 1.30
CA ILE A 116 -21.79 12.60 0.83
C ILE A 116 -21.06 12.51 -0.52
N GLY A 117 -21.59 13.22 -1.50
CA GLY A 117 -21.02 13.33 -2.85
C GLY A 117 -21.04 12.03 -3.64
N SER A 118 -20.22 12.00 -4.71
CA SER A 118 -20.05 10.86 -5.61
C SER A 118 -18.56 10.46 -5.69
N PRO A 119 -17.95 10.05 -4.56
CA PRO A 119 -16.54 9.69 -4.53
C PRO A 119 -16.25 8.52 -5.47
N VAL A 120 -15.13 8.61 -6.17
CA VAL A 120 -14.63 7.56 -7.07
C VAL A 120 -13.56 6.73 -6.39
N GLN A 121 -13.41 5.46 -6.79
CA GLN A 121 -12.35 4.61 -6.26
C GLN A 121 -10.98 5.26 -6.54
N LEU A 122 -10.14 5.39 -5.50
CA LEU A 122 -8.77 5.88 -5.70
C LEU A 122 -8.02 4.89 -6.63
N PRO A 123 -7.40 5.37 -7.73
CA PRO A 123 -6.67 4.50 -8.67
C PRO A 123 -5.57 3.68 -7.98
N ASP A 124 -5.34 2.45 -8.46
CA ASP A 124 -4.29 1.58 -7.92
C ASP A 124 -2.88 2.18 -8.08
N ASP A 125 -2.63 3.00 -9.10
CA ASP A 125 -1.34 3.66 -9.31
C ASP A 125 -0.99 4.64 -8.18
N GLU A 126 -2.00 5.25 -7.55
CA GLU A 126 -1.86 6.16 -6.41
C GLU A 126 -1.61 5.42 -5.09
N ILE A 127 -1.88 4.11 -5.07
CA ILE A 127 -1.74 3.21 -3.92
C ILE A 127 -0.44 2.40 -4.03
N SER A 128 0.06 2.25 -5.25
CA SER A 128 1.27 1.52 -5.56
C SER A 128 2.49 2.33 -5.17
N CYS A 129 3.40 1.72 -4.43
CA CYS A 129 4.67 2.34 -4.09
C CYS A 129 5.62 2.15 -5.27
N SER A 130 5.62 3.08 -6.24
CA SER A 130 6.73 3.19 -7.19
C SER A 130 7.89 3.87 -6.47
N SER A 131 9.03 3.20 -6.40
CA SER A 131 10.30 3.75 -5.95
C SER A 131 10.76 4.84 -6.93
N SER A 132 10.14 6.01 -6.87
CA SER A 132 10.73 7.23 -7.40
C SER A 132 11.52 7.86 -6.27
N GLU A 133 12.82 7.64 -6.32
CA GLU A 133 13.82 8.24 -5.46
C GLU A 133 13.67 9.78 -5.50
N GLN A 134 13.06 10.36 -4.45
CA GLN A 134 13.22 11.77 -4.16
C GLN A 134 14.62 11.99 -3.58
N ASN A 135 15.63 12.05 -4.44
CA ASN A 135 16.92 12.61 -4.06
C ASN A 135 16.82 14.14 -4.16
N SER A 136 16.38 14.78 -3.07
CA SER A 136 16.43 16.22 -2.93
C SER A 136 17.01 16.58 -1.57
N THR A 137 18.33 16.79 -1.50
CA THR A 137 18.91 17.88 -0.69
C THR A 137 20.38 18.21 -1.05
N THR A 138 20.53 19.44 -1.52
CA THR A 138 21.59 20.43 -1.22
C THR A 138 23.03 20.27 -1.75
N SER A 139 23.34 21.24 -2.59
CA SER A 139 24.64 21.84 -2.90
C SER A 139 25.47 22.22 -1.65
N ASN A 140 26.78 21.94 -1.66
CA ASN A 140 27.85 22.95 -1.63
C ASN A 140 29.25 22.30 -1.48
N GLY A 141 30.19 22.79 -2.29
CA GLY A 141 31.58 22.99 -1.82
C GLY A 141 32.65 21.97 -2.21
N THR A 142 33.30 22.24 -3.35
CA THR A 142 34.77 22.23 -3.56
C THR A 142 35.63 21.21 -2.79
N LYS A 143 36.35 20.36 -3.54
CA LYS A 143 37.82 20.47 -3.74
C LYS A 143 38.32 19.43 -4.74
N ALA A 144 39.13 19.91 -5.68
CA ALA A 144 39.90 19.14 -6.64
C ALA A 144 41.13 18.51 -5.97
N HIS A 145 41.44 17.27 -6.33
CA HIS A 145 42.81 16.78 -6.43
C HIS A 145 42.89 15.64 -7.47
N PRO A 146 43.79 15.72 -8.47
CA PRO A 146 44.05 14.63 -9.40
C PRO A 146 45.24 13.80 -8.89
N GLN A 147 45.16 12.48 -8.96
CA GLN A 147 46.37 11.65 -8.97
C GLN A 147 46.17 10.41 -9.83
N GLU A 148 47.08 10.29 -10.79
CA GLU A 148 47.23 9.24 -11.80
C GLU A 148 47.68 7.92 -11.17
N GLU A 149 47.26 6.77 -11.73
CA GLU A 149 48.19 5.82 -12.37
C GLU A 149 47.47 4.59 -12.98
N ARG A 150 47.68 4.45 -14.29
CA ARG A 150 48.13 3.25 -15.02
C ARG A 150 47.26 1.97 -15.12
N SER A 151 46.68 1.86 -16.31
CA SER A 151 46.50 0.70 -17.20
C SER A 151 46.74 -0.73 -16.70
N THR A 152 45.76 -1.63 -16.94
CA THR A 152 45.96 -2.89 -17.70
C THR A 152 44.65 -3.42 -18.27
N VAL A 153 44.78 -4.00 -19.46
CA VAL A 153 43.78 -4.58 -20.36
C VAL A 153 43.38 -5.98 -19.90
N SER A 154 42.09 -6.37 -19.97
CA SER A 154 41.77 -7.68 -20.56
C SER A 154 40.31 -7.84 -20.99
N HIS A 155 40.16 -8.37 -22.19
CA HIS A 155 38.96 -8.96 -22.80
C HIS A 155 38.33 -10.05 -21.91
N ASN A 156 37.00 -10.18 -21.90
CA ASN A 156 36.38 -11.28 -22.66
C ASN A 156 34.86 -11.13 -22.82
N GLN A 157 34.44 -11.14 -24.08
CA GLN A 157 33.07 -11.42 -24.49
C GLN A 157 32.88 -12.94 -24.51
N SER A 158 31.72 -13.44 -24.11
CA SER A 158 31.22 -14.72 -24.59
C SER A 158 29.70 -14.73 -24.63
N SER A 159 29.20 -14.36 -25.81
CA SER A 159 27.96 -14.88 -26.37
C SER A 159 28.02 -16.41 -26.44
N ASN A 160 26.99 -17.10 -25.95
CA ASN A 160 26.71 -18.46 -26.39
C ASN A 160 25.24 -18.54 -26.83
N LEU A 161 25.07 -18.28 -28.13
CA LEU A 161 24.06 -18.95 -28.93
C LEU A 161 24.45 -20.43 -29.02
N ASN A 162 23.50 -21.34 -28.79
CA ASN A 162 23.53 -22.57 -29.54
C ASN A 162 22.11 -22.95 -29.97
N SER A 163 22.03 -23.03 -31.28
CA SER A 163 20.90 -23.37 -32.12
C SER A 163 20.71 -24.89 -32.21
N SER A 164 19.47 -25.26 -32.57
CA SER A 164 19.16 -26.22 -33.64
C SER A 164 18.44 -27.52 -33.26
N LEU A 165 17.20 -27.56 -33.78
CA LEU A 165 16.60 -28.61 -34.61
C LEU A 165 15.84 -29.78 -33.93
N ASN A 166 14.51 -29.63 -34.06
CA ASN A 166 13.60 -30.51 -34.80
C ASN A 166 13.23 -31.87 -34.19
N THR A 167 11.91 -32.13 -34.13
CA THR A 167 11.16 -33.41 -34.24
C THR A 167 9.89 -33.27 -33.37
N SER A 168 8.76 -32.84 -33.96
CA SER A 168 7.67 -33.69 -34.46
C SER A 168 6.83 -34.40 -33.37
N LEU A 169 5.55 -33.98 -33.31
CA LEU A 169 4.34 -34.73 -32.94
C LEU A 169 4.11 -35.18 -31.49
N GLN A 170 3.00 -34.63 -30.95
CA GLN A 170 1.99 -35.25 -30.08
C GLN A 170 2.35 -35.64 -28.62
N ASP A 171 1.57 -35.03 -27.73
CA ASP A 171 0.97 -35.62 -26.52
C ASP A 171 1.69 -35.48 -25.16
N SER A 172 0.88 -35.06 -24.17
CA SER A 172 1.15 -34.88 -22.73
C SER A 172 2.15 -33.79 -22.29
N VAL A 173 1.63 -32.70 -21.71
CA VAL A 173 2.42 -31.72 -20.95
C VAL A 173 2.68 -32.29 -19.54
N ILE A 174 3.71 -33.10 -19.42
CA ILE A 174 4.31 -33.51 -18.14
C ILE A 174 5.60 -32.70 -17.99
N HIS A 175 5.64 -31.79 -17.00
CA HIS A 175 6.85 -31.01 -16.72
C HIS A 175 7.84 -31.84 -15.88
N PRO A 176 9.14 -31.87 -16.25
CA PRO A 176 10.16 -32.57 -15.47
C PRO A 176 10.49 -31.82 -14.16
N ILE A 177 10.71 -32.58 -13.08
CA ILE A 177 11.17 -32.06 -11.79
C ILE A 177 12.62 -31.59 -11.94
N SER A 178 12.81 -30.27 -12.07
CA SER A 178 14.14 -29.66 -12.13
C SER A 178 14.74 -29.53 -10.72
N SER A 179 15.80 -30.33 -10.51
CA SER A 179 16.88 -30.19 -9.53
C SER A 179 16.51 -30.16 -8.05
N LEU A 180 16.53 -31.34 -7.43
CA LEU A 180 16.97 -31.49 -6.03
C LEU A 180 18.40 -30.96 -5.91
N SER A 181 18.61 -29.94 -5.08
CA SER A 181 19.97 -29.49 -4.72
C SER A 181 20.62 -30.55 -3.80
N PRO A 182 21.83 -31.04 -4.10
CA PRO A 182 22.50 -32.00 -3.23
C PRO A 182 22.92 -31.34 -1.91
N TYR A 183 22.44 -31.91 -0.81
CA TYR A 183 22.81 -31.54 0.54
C TYR A 183 24.26 -31.96 0.80
N GLN A 184 25.21 -31.01 0.83
CA GLN A 184 26.56 -31.25 1.36
C GLN A 184 26.61 -30.76 2.81
N ASN A 185 26.53 -31.68 3.76
CA ASN A 185 26.93 -31.44 5.14
C ASN A 185 28.46 -31.54 5.22
N LYS A 186 29.08 -30.65 6.01
CA LYS A 186 30.51 -30.70 6.33
C LYS A 186 30.86 -31.92 7.17
#